data_AF-Q7VMN6-F1
#
_entry.id   AF-Q7VMN6-F1
#
_cell.length_a   1.000
_cell.length_b   1.000
_cell.length_c   1.000
_cell.angle_alpha   90.00
_cell.angle_beta   90.00
_cell.angle_gamma   90.00
#
_symmetry.space_group_name_H-M   'P 1'
#
loop_
_entity.id
_entity.type
_entity.pdbx_description
1 polymer ?
#
loop_
_entity_poly.entity_id
_entity_poly.type
_entity_poly.pdbx_seq_one_letter_code
_entity_poly.pdbx_strand_id
1 'polypeptide(L)'
;MPNEREQTIPFLPNRLNKEATVFGGMSMTEFFTVATIGFVIGAILGLLVVLLLGIDYWLFIPALAMLLCICVVLIGKTLIARLKRGKPEGYLNRVLEVKLSNLLGSNQFIAYEGHWSIRRQRKK
;
A
#
# COMPACT_ATOMS: atom_id res chain seq x y z
N MET A 1 17.20 -43.69 -24.19
CA MET A 1 16.21 -43.28 -23.18
C MET A 1 16.75 -42.03 -22.50
N PRO A 2 16.24 -40.82 -22.78
CA PRO A 2 16.67 -39.60 -22.09
C PRO A 2 16.17 -39.63 -20.64
N ASN A 3 17.01 -39.23 -19.68
CA ASN A 3 16.72 -39.23 -18.25
C ASN A 3 15.51 -38.34 -17.89
N GLU A 4 14.47 -38.90 -17.27
CA GLU A 4 13.24 -38.23 -16.82
C GLU A 4 13.42 -37.29 -15.59
N ARG A 5 14.66 -36.93 -15.20
CA ARG A 5 14.94 -36.30 -13.88
C ARG A 5 15.31 -34.82 -13.86
N GLU A 6 15.20 -34.10 -14.97
CA GLU A 6 15.32 -32.63 -14.98
C GLU A 6 14.14 -32.01 -15.70
N GLN A 7 12.94 -32.18 -15.13
CA GLN A 7 11.82 -31.30 -15.43
C GLN A 7 12.07 -29.95 -14.76
N THR A 8 13.06 -29.20 -15.26
CA THR A 8 13.22 -27.79 -14.94
C THR A 8 11.98 -27.09 -15.49
N ILE A 9 11.04 -26.76 -14.59
CA ILE A 9 9.78 -26.11 -14.96
C ILE A 9 10.15 -24.85 -15.76
N PRO A 10 9.78 -24.75 -17.05
CA PRO A 10 10.25 -23.70 -17.95
C PRO A 10 9.69 -22.32 -17.57
N PHE A 11 8.71 -22.29 -16.65
CA PHE A 11 8.10 -21.09 -16.15
C PHE A 11 8.16 -21.08 -14.62
N LEU A 12 8.73 -20.02 -14.07
CA LEU A 12 8.53 -19.72 -12.66
C LEU A 12 7.13 -19.08 -12.53
N PRO A 13 6.22 -19.58 -11.69
CA PRO A 13 4.86 -19.06 -11.54
C PRO A 13 4.85 -17.73 -10.77
N ASN A 14 5.55 -16.73 -11.30
CA ASN A 14 5.68 -15.40 -10.70
C ASN A 14 4.33 -14.71 -10.54
N ARG A 15 3.30 -15.11 -11.30
CA ARG A 15 1.95 -14.55 -11.17
C ARG A 15 1.20 -15.04 -9.94
N LEU A 16 1.63 -16.15 -9.32
CA LEU A 16 0.98 -16.68 -8.11
C LEU A 16 1.28 -15.82 -6.88
N ASN A 17 2.50 -15.25 -6.81
CA ASN A 17 2.92 -14.37 -5.72
C ASN A 17 2.57 -12.90 -5.95
N LYS A 18 1.96 -12.57 -7.11
CA LYS A 18 1.59 -11.20 -7.45
C LYS A 18 0.18 -10.92 -6.99
N GLU A 19 0.02 -9.81 -6.29
CA GLU A 19 -1.31 -9.27 -6.01
C GLU A 19 -2.02 -8.93 -7.33
N ALA A 20 -3.31 -9.26 -7.41
CA ALA A 20 -4.12 -8.94 -8.58
C ALA A 20 -4.26 -7.42 -8.74
N THR A 21 -4.07 -6.96 -9.98
CA THR A 21 -4.35 -5.57 -10.36
C THR A 21 -5.84 -5.39 -10.58
N VAL A 22 -6.47 -4.44 -9.89
CA VAL A 22 -7.92 -4.27 -9.95
C VAL A 22 -8.36 -2.99 -10.64
N PHE A 23 -7.64 -1.88 -10.45
CA PHE A 23 -8.02 -0.62 -11.09
C PHE A 23 -6.81 0.11 -11.68
N GLY A 24 -6.76 0.24 -13.01
CA GLY A 24 -5.76 1.06 -13.70
C GLY A 24 -4.28 0.69 -13.41
N GLY A 25 -3.99 -0.55 -13.03
CA GLY A 25 -2.64 -1.01 -12.66
C GLY A 25 -2.29 -0.90 -11.16
N MET A 26 -3.24 -0.49 -10.33
CA MET A 26 -3.13 -0.55 -8.86
C MET A 26 -3.46 -1.95 -8.35
N SER A 27 -2.71 -2.42 -7.36
CA SER A 27 -3.07 -3.63 -6.62
C SER A 27 -4.26 -3.34 -5.71
N MET A 28 -4.89 -4.41 -5.19
CA MET A 28 -6.03 -4.28 -4.28
C MET A 28 -5.70 -3.46 -3.04
N THR A 29 -4.57 -3.77 -2.41
CA THR A 29 -4.08 -3.10 -1.20
C THR A 29 -3.84 -1.60 -1.42
N GLU A 30 -3.24 -1.24 -2.55
CA GLU A 30 -3.00 0.17 -2.92
C GLU A 30 -4.31 0.92 -3.17
N PHE A 31 -5.24 0.30 -3.90
CA PHE A 31 -6.56 0.87 -4.16
C PHE A 31 -7.30 1.17 -2.86
N PHE A 32 -7.37 0.19 -1.95
CA PHE A 32 -8.01 0.37 -0.65
C PHE A 32 -7.32 1.45 0.18
N THR A 33 -5.98 1.47 0.21
CA THR A 33 -5.22 2.48 0.96
C THR A 33 -5.55 3.90 0.47
N VAL A 34 -5.54 4.12 -0.85
CA VAL A 34 -5.87 5.42 -1.45
C VAL A 34 -7.33 5.79 -1.22
N ALA A 35 -8.25 4.84 -1.35
CA ALA A 35 -9.67 5.04 -1.11
C ALA A 35 -9.95 5.42 0.34
N THR A 36 -9.36 4.71 1.31
CA THR A 36 -9.50 5.02 2.74
C THR A 36 -8.93 6.40 3.07
N ILE A 37 -7.76 6.76 2.53
CA ILE A 37 -7.18 8.10 2.71
C ILE A 37 -8.12 9.18 2.16
N GLY A 38 -8.63 9.00 0.93
CA GLY A 38 -9.56 9.95 0.31
C GLY A 38 -10.87 10.09 1.09
N PHE A 39 -11.40 8.97 1.60
CA PHE A 39 -12.60 8.95 2.43
C PHE A 39 -12.39 9.69 3.75
N VAL A 40 -11.28 9.42 4.45
CA VAL A 40 -10.96 10.09 5.74
C VAL A 40 -10.76 11.58 5.54
N ILE A 41 -10.00 11.99 4.53
CA ILE A 41 -9.79 13.41 4.20
C ILE A 41 -11.14 14.06 3.88
N GLY A 42 -11.99 13.41 3.08
CA GLY A 42 -13.28 13.97 2.72
C GLY A 42 -14.28 14.01 3.87
N ALA A 43 -14.24 13.06 4.79
CA ALA A 43 -15.03 13.10 6.01
C ALA A 43 -14.60 14.25 6.94
N ILE A 44 -13.29 14.46 7.12
CA ILE A 44 -12.75 15.58 7.90
C ILE A 44 -13.14 16.92 7.26
N LEU A 45 -12.97 17.06 5.95
CA LEU A 45 -13.37 18.28 5.23
C LEU A 45 -14.89 18.50 5.30
N GLY A 46 -15.69 17.44 5.19
CA GLY A 46 -17.15 17.52 5.31
C GLY A 46 -17.58 17.97 6.68
N LEU A 47 -16.93 17.46 7.73
CA LEU A 47 -17.15 17.89 9.11
C LEU A 47 -16.76 19.36 9.30
N LEU A 48 -15.60 19.78 8.80
CA LEU A 48 -15.15 21.17 8.88
C LEU A 48 -16.11 22.12 8.17
N VAL A 49 -16.62 21.73 6.99
CA VAL A 49 -17.62 22.50 6.23
C VAL A 49 -18.91 22.66 7.05
N VAL A 50 -19.43 21.58 7.63
CA VAL A 50 -20.64 21.61 8.47
C VAL A 50 -20.44 22.53 9.69
N LEU A 51 -19.30 22.42 10.37
CA LEU A 51 -19.00 23.22 11.56
C LEU A 51 -18.76 24.70 11.25
N LEU A 52 -18.02 25.02 10.18
CA LEU A 52 -17.65 26.40 9.85
C LEU A 52 -18.80 27.19 9.20
N LEU A 53 -19.62 26.53 8.38
CA LEU A 53 -20.74 27.16 7.69
C LEU A 53 -22.06 27.05 8.46
N GLY A 54 -22.08 26.35 9.60
CA GLY A 54 -23.28 26.19 10.43
C GLY A 54 -24.42 25.46 9.71
N ILE A 55 -24.08 24.49 8.85
CA ILE A 55 -25.07 23.76 8.05
C ILE A 55 -25.59 22.58 8.87
N ASP A 56 -26.86 22.59 9.27
CA ASP A 56 -27.49 21.48 10.03
C ASP A 56 -27.65 20.17 9.23
N TYR A 57 -27.25 20.18 7.95
CA TYR A 57 -27.37 19.05 7.04
C TYR A 57 -26.22 18.06 7.19
N TRP A 58 -26.37 17.12 8.12
CA TRP A 58 -25.39 16.06 8.40
C TRP A 58 -25.05 15.18 7.18
N LEU A 59 -25.97 15.05 6.22
CA LEU A 59 -25.76 14.25 5.00
C LEU A 59 -24.64 14.78 4.11
N PHE A 60 -24.20 16.02 4.31
CA PHE A 60 -23.08 16.59 3.56
C PHE A 60 -21.75 15.89 3.85
N ILE A 61 -21.59 15.36 5.07
CA ILE A 61 -20.37 14.67 5.50
C ILE A 61 -20.12 13.40 4.68
N PRO A 62 -21.03 12.41 4.62
CA PRO A 62 -20.82 11.21 3.80
C PRO A 62 -20.79 11.51 2.30
N ALA A 63 -21.52 12.53 1.84
CA ALA A 63 -21.50 12.94 0.43
C ALA A 63 -20.11 13.44 0.01
N LEU A 64 -19.51 14.35 0.80
CA LEU A 64 -18.18 14.87 0.52
C LEU A 64 -17.10 13.80 0.71
N ALA A 65 -17.25 12.91 1.70
CA ALA A 65 -16.36 11.78 1.91
C ALA A 65 -16.31 10.84 0.69
N MET A 66 -17.47 10.47 0.14
CA MET A 66 -17.52 9.63 -1.08
C MET A 66 -17.00 10.37 -2.31
N LEU A 67 -17.37 11.64 -2.49
CA LEU A 67 -16.91 12.43 -3.63
C LEU A 67 -15.38 12.50 -3.65
N LEU A 68 -14.76 12.86 -2.52
CA LEU A 68 -13.32 12.96 -2.43
C LEU A 68 -12.62 11.59 -2.50
N CYS A 69 -13.23 10.53 -1.96
CA CYS A 69 -12.73 9.17 -2.17
C CYS A 69 -12.59 8.83 -3.67
N ILE A 70 -13.62 9.10 -4.47
CA ILE A 70 -13.59 8.86 -5.92
C ILE A 70 -12.55 9.74 -6.60
N CYS A 71 -12.52 11.05 -6.31
CA CYS A 71 -11.54 11.98 -6.89
C CYS A 71 -10.09 11.54 -6.60
N VAL A 72 -9.80 11.18 -5.36
CA VAL A 72 -8.46 10.78 -4.92
C VAL A 72 -8.04 9.47 -5.58
N VAL A 73 -8.94 8.50 -5.74
CA VAL A 73 -8.65 7.26 -6.50
C VAL A 73 -8.36 7.54 -7.97
N LEU A 74 -9.15 8.40 -8.61
CA LEU A 74 -8.97 8.75 -10.02
C LEU A 74 -7.66 9.49 -10.29
N ILE A 75 -7.23 10.36 -9.38
CA ILE A 75 -5.93 11.05 -9.47
C ILE A 75 -4.80 10.08 -9.08
N GLY A 76 -5.02 9.33 -8.00
CA GLY A 76 -4.08 8.37 -7.41
C GLY A 76 -3.59 7.32 -8.39
N LYS A 77 -4.42 6.88 -9.35
CA LYS A 77 -4.02 5.96 -10.43
C LYS A 77 -2.76 6.43 -11.17
N THR A 78 -2.69 7.73 -11.49
CA THR A 78 -1.58 8.29 -12.26
C THR A 78 -0.36 8.52 -11.38
N LEU A 79 -0.57 8.96 -10.14
CA LEU A 79 0.49 9.18 -9.16
C LEU A 79 1.19 7.87 -8.78
N ILE A 80 0.41 6.82 -8.51
CA ILE A 80 0.95 5.49 -8.20
C ILE A 80 1.65 4.91 -9.42
N ALA A 81 1.09 5.04 -10.63
CA ALA A 81 1.75 4.58 -11.84
C ALA A 81 3.11 5.28 -12.07
N ARG A 82 3.22 6.57 -11.73
CA ARG A 82 4.50 7.30 -11.75
C ARG A 82 5.44 6.83 -10.65
N LEU A 83 4.94 6.66 -9.43
CA LEU A 83 5.75 6.25 -8.27
C LEU A 83 6.29 4.82 -8.40
N LYS A 84 5.56 3.95 -9.11
CA LYS A 84 5.97 2.59 -9.46
C LYS A 84 7.02 2.52 -10.57
N ARG A 85 7.31 3.60 -11.30
CA ARG A 85 8.29 3.55 -12.41
C ARG A 85 9.68 3.18 -11.87
N GLY A 86 10.22 2.08 -12.37
CA GLY A 86 11.56 1.59 -12.00
C GLY A 86 11.65 0.98 -10.59
N LYS A 87 10.53 0.71 -9.91
CA LYS A 87 10.49 0.05 -8.60
C LYS A 87 10.05 -1.42 -8.73
N PRO A 88 10.55 -2.32 -7.86
CA PRO A 88 10.13 -3.71 -7.86
C PRO A 88 8.65 -3.86 -7.45
N GLU A 89 8.06 -4.99 -7.79
CA GLU A 89 6.67 -5.30 -7.45
C GLU A 89 6.46 -5.37 -5.92
N GLY A 90 5.32 -4.90 -5.42
CA GLY A 90 5.01 -4.87 -3.99
C GLY A 90 5.81 -3.85 -3.16
N TYR A 91 6.68 -3.05 -3.78
CA TYR A 91 7.52 -2.07 -3.08
C TYR A 91 6.72 -1.10 -2.20
N LEU A 92 5.61 -0.57 -2.71
CA LEU A 92 4.79 0.40 -2.00
C LEU A 92 4.16 -0.19 -0.73
N ASN A 93 3.60 -1.39 -0.84
CA ASN A 93 3.04 -2.12 0.31
C ASN A 93 4.11 -2.35 1.36
N ARG A 94 5.32 -2.75 0.94
CA ARG A 94 6.42 -2.99 1.87
C ARG A 94 6.86 -1.72 2.59
N VAL A 95 6.94 -0.60 1.88
CA VAL A 95 7.27 0.71 2.49
C VAL A 95 6.19 1.14 3.48
N LEU A 96 4.91 0.91 3.15
CA LEU A 96 3.79 1.20 4.06
C LEU A 96 3.87 0.35 5.33
N GLU A 97 4.10 -0.96 5.22
CA GLU A 97 4.28 -1.86 6.36
C GLU A 97 5.44 -1.41 7.27
N VAL A 98 6.59 -1.07 6.69
CA VAL A 98 7.77 -0.60 7.44
C VAL A 98 7.48 0.75 8.13
N LYS A 99 6.79 1.67 7.46
CA LYS A 99 6.40 2.94 8.08
C LYS A 99 5.41 2.76 9.22
N LEU A 100 4.42 1.89 9.03
CA LEU A 100 3.37 1.65 10.02
C LEU A 100 3.93 0.93 11.25
N SER A 101 4.79 -0.08 11.04
CA SER A 101 5.49 -0.77 12.13
C SER A 101 6.40 0.17 12.92
N ASN A 102 7.15 1.06 12.25
CA ASN A 102 7.95 2.08 12.91
C ASN A 102 7.08 3.05 13.73
N LEU A 103 5.94 3.49 13.19
CA LEU A 103 5.00 4.38 13.90
C LEU A 103 4.40 3.70 15.14
N LEU A 104 4.08 2.40 15.03
CA LEU A 104 3.51 1.59 16.11
C LEU A 104 4.57 1.05 17.09
N GLY A 105 5.86 1.34 16.88
CA GLY A 105 6.96 0.83 17.72
C GLY A 105 7.15 -0.70 17.62
N SER A 106 6.63 -1.33 16.57
CA SER A 106 6.70 -2.76 16.35
C SER A 106 8.04 -3.15 15.73
N ASN A 107 8.80 -4.03 16.38
CA ASN A 107 10.10 -4.49 15.90
C ASN A 107 9.98 -5.71 14.95
N GLN A 108 8.96 -5.70 14.08
CA GLN A 108 8.68 -6.79 13.14
C GLN A 108 9.68 -6.87 11.98
N PHE A 109 10.41 -5.79 11.70
CA PHE A 109 11.42 -5.75 10.66
C PHE A 109 12.82 -5.71 11.25
N ILE A 110 13.74 -6.42 10.59
CA ILE A 110 15.15 -6.39 10.94
C ILE A 110 15.72 -5.05 10.43
N ALA A 111 15.81 -4.07 11.31
CA ALA A 111 16.47 -2.78 11.06
C ALA A 111 17.94 -2.77 11.52
N TYR A 112 18.53 -3.95 11.77
CA TYR A 112 19.90 -4.05 12.25
C TYR A 112 20.89 -3.70 11.14
N GLU A 113 21.63 -2.62 11.35
CA GLU A 113 22.81 -2.30 10.55
C GLU A 113 24.06 -2.76 11.29
N GLY A 114 24.93 -3.50 10.60
CA GLY A 114 26.17 -3.98 11.17
C GLY A 114 27.07 -4.65 10.14
N HIS A 115 28.33 -4.86 10.51
CA HIS A 115 29.28 -5.54 9.64
C HIS A 115 29.02 -7.04 9.63
N TRP A 116 29.15 -7.65 8.45
CA TRP A 116 29.13 -9.10 8.32
C TRP A 116 30.26 -9.70 9.15
N SER A 117 29.89 -10.50 10.16
CA SER A 117 30.82 -11.23 11.01
C SER A 117 30.58 -12.72 10.85
N ILE A 118 31.66 -13.49 10.66
CA ILE A 118 31.62 -14.95 10.59
C ILE A 118 31.51 -15.57 12.00
N ARG A 119 31.79 -14.78 13.06
CA ARG A 119 31.69 -15.23 14.45
C ARG A 119 30.29 -14.94 15.02
N ARG A 120 29.69 -15.94 15.68
CA ARG A 120 28.49 -15.77 16.52
C ARG A 120 28.84 -14.90 17.72
N GLN A 121 28.36 -13.66 17.73
CA GLN A 121 28.42 -12.79 18.91
C GLN A 121 27.31 -13.22 19.88
N ARG A 122 27.67 -13.49 21.14
CA ARG A 122 26.69 -13.79 22.20
C ARG A 122 26.02 -12.46 22.58
N LYS A 123 24.72 -12.31 22.32
CA LYS A 123 23.94 -11.14 22.78
C LYS A 123 24.10 -11.01 24.30
N LYS A 124 24.57 -9.86 24.77
CA LYS A 124 24.51 -9.45 26.19
C LYS A 124 23.12 -8.92 26.50
#